data_AF-A0A6C0DDM6-F1
#
_entry.id   AF-A0A6C0DDM6-F1
#
_cell.length_a   1.000
_cell.length_b   1.000
_cell.length_c   1.000
_cell.angle_alpha   90.00
_cell.angle_beta   90.00
_cell.angle_gamma   90.00
#
_symmetry.space_group_name_H-M   'P 1'
#
loop_
_entity.id
_entity.type
_entity.pdbx_description
1 polymer ?
#
loop_
_entity_poly.entity_id
_entity_poly.type
_entity_poly.pdbx_seq_one_letter_code
_entity_poly.pdbx_strand_id
1 'polypeptide(L)'
;MSIEEDLIWQIKPIVEEGKLEVLQILWEELSERTEFDRPVAWDYVYQKVYLHAALKKQRSICQWMDELYLDFDPVIQIALRHVFPYARYLMNQ
;
A
#
# COMPACT_ATOMS: atom_id res chain seq x y z
N MET A 1 -13.23 -11.15 -9.27
CA MET A 1 -12.09 -10.30 -8.92
C MET A 1 -12.64 -9.17 -8.10
N SER A 2 -12.15 -8.97 -6.88
CA SER A 2 -12.63 -7.88 -6.04
C SER A 2 -12.04 -6.55 -6.51
N ILE A 3 -12.65 -5.42 -6.12
CA ILE A 3 -12.13 -4.09 -6.41
C ILE A 3 -10.69 -3.97 -5.90
N GLU A 4 -10.43 -4.47 -4.69
CA GLU A 4 -9.12 -4.43 -4.05
C GLU A 4 -8.06 -5.23 -4.83
N GLU A 5 -8.43 -6.40 -5.37
CA GLU A 5 -7.53 -7.18 -6.22
C GLU A 5 -7.15 -6.43 -7.50
N ASP A 6 -8.10 -5.73 -8.10
CA ASP A 6 -7.88 -4.91 -9.29
C ASP A 6 -6.94 -3.73 -8.99
N LEU A 7 -7.18 -3.02 -7.89
CA LEU A 7 -6.30 -1.94 -7.42
C LEU A 7 -4.87 -2.44 -7.20
N ILE A 8 -4.72 -3.58 -6.50
CA ILE A 8 -3.41 -4.19 -6.25
C ILE A 8 -2.74 -4.57 -7.58
N TRP A 9 -3.49 -5.09 -8.55
CA TRP A 9 -2.96 -5.47 -9.85
C TRP A 9 -2.45 -4.27 -10.65
N GLN A 10 -3.17 -3.13 -10.59
CA GLN A 10 -2.74 -1.88 -11.19
C GLN A 10 -1.53 -1.24 -10.50
N ILE A 11 -1.45 -1.32 -9.16
CA ILE A 11 -0.38 -0.70 -8.37
C ILE A 11 0.95 -1.47 -8.46
N LYS A 12 0.91 -2.81 -8.51
CA LYS A 12 2.11 -3.66 -8.55
C LYS A 12 3.16 -3.25 -9.60
N PRO A 13 2.83 -3.03 -10.89
CA PRO A 13 3.82 -2.64 -11.88
C PRO A 13 4.46 -1.28 -11.55
N ILE A 14 3.69 -0.32 -11.02
CA ILE A 14 4.20 1.01 -10.61
C ILE A 14 5.23 0.87 -9.49
N VAL A 15 4.95 -0.01 -8.52
CA VAL A 15 5.88 -0.36 -7.44
C VAL A 15 7.13 -1.02 -8.01
N GLU A 16 7.00 -1.99 -8.92
CA GLU A 16 8.15 -2.66 -9.54
C GLU A 16 9.08 -1.69 -10.27
N GLU A 17 8.51 -0.70 -10.95
CA GLU A 17 9.24 0.37 -11.63
C GLU A 17 9.80 1.45 -10.68
N GLY A 18 9.44 1.43 -9.39
CA GLY A 18 9.92 2.38 -8.39
C GLY A 18 9.38 3.81 -8.56
N LYS A 19 8.26 3.96 -9.29
CA LYS A 19 7.66 5.27 -9.60
C LYS A 19 6.83 5.78 -8.41
N LEU A 20 7.51 6.30 -7.39
CA LEU A 20 6.87 6.82 -6.18
C LEU A 20 5.83 7.91 -6.46
N GLU A 21 6.18 8.92 -7.27
CA GLU A 21 5.26 10.05 -7.56
C GLU A 21 3.96 9.58 -8.23
N VAL A 22 4.07 8.63 -9.16
CA VAL A 22 2.90 8.04 -9.84
C VAL A 22 2.04 7.26 -8.85
N LEU A 23 2.67 6.55 -7.92
CA LEU A 23 1.97 5.80 -6.89
C LEU A 23 1.23 6.73 -5.91
N GLN A 24 1.85 7.85 -5.52
CA GLN A 24 1.23 8.86 -4.66
C GLN A 24 -0.03 9.44 -5.30
N ILE A 25 0.09 9.92 -6.54
CA ILE A 25 -1.04 10.47 -7.30
C ILE A 25 -2.16 9.44 -7.43
N LEU A 26 -1.82 8.21 -7.83
CA LEU A 26 -2.81 7.15 -7.97
C LEU A 26 -3.49 6.81 -6.64
N TRP A 27 -2.74 6.77 -5.54
CA TRP A 27 -3.29 6.50 -4.22
C TRP A 27 -4.27 7.59 -3.77
N GLU A 28 -3.89 8.86 -3.93
CA GLU A 28 -4.76 10.00 -3.62
C GLU A 28 -6.05 9.96 -4.46
N GLU A 29 -5.94 9.81 -5.78
CA GLU A 29 -7.09 9.71 -6.69
C GLU A 29 -8.04 8.56 -6.30
N LEU A 30 -7.50 7.40 -5.95
CA LEU A 30 -8.29 6.24 -5.54
C LEU A 30 -8.91 6.42 -4.15
N SER A 31 -8.24 7.12 -3.24
CA SER A 31 -8.74 7.39 -1.90
C SER A 31 -9.87 8.42 -1.88
N GLU A 32 -9.81 9.42 -2.78
CA GLU A 32 -10.83 10.46 -2.92
C GLU A 32 -12.03 10.01 -3.74
N ARG A 33 -11.84 9.10 -4.71
CA ARG A 33 -12.94 8.51 -5.47
C ARG A 33 -13.75 7.59 -4.57
N THR A 34 -14.81 8.14 -3.97
CA THR A 34 -15.91 7.40 -3.33
C THR A 34 -16.79 6.66 -4.35
N GLU A 35 -16.30 6.40 -5.57
CA GLU A 35 -17.02 5.72 -6.67
C GLU A 35 -17.19 4.21 -6.41
N PHE A 36 -16.53 3.68 -5.39
CA PHE A 36 -16.77 2.33 -4.94
C PHE A 36 -18.08 2.34 -4.15
N ASP A 37 -19.16 1.76 -4.69
CA ASP A 37 -20.48 1.58 -4.04
C ASP A 37 -20.42 0.86 -2.66
N ARG A 38 -19.21 0.57 -2.16
CA ARG A 38 -18.88 0.00 -0.86
C ARG A 38 -17.54 0.56 -0.34
N PRO A 39 -17.31 0.56 0.98
CA PRO A 39 -16.00 0.87 1.56
C PRO A 39 -14.91 -0.07 1.03
N VAL A 40 -13.80 0.49 0.54
CA VAL A 40 -12.60 -0.26 0.14
C VAL A 40 -11.87 -0.74 1.39
N ALA A 41 -11.46 -2.01 1.42
CA ALA A 41 -10.61 -2.55 2.47
C ALA A 41 -9.16 -2.06 2.32
N TRP A 42 -8.92 -0.79 2.71
CA TRP A 42 -7.62 -0.13 2.56
C TRP A 42 -6.52 -0.78 3.38
N ASP A 43 -6.84 -1.41 4.50
CA ASP A 43 -5.93 -2.26 5.28
C ASP A 43 -5.38 -3.41 4.43
N TYR A 44 -6.26 -4.09 3.68
CA TYR A 44 -5.86 -5.18 2.78
C TYR A 44 -5.00 -4.66 1.62
N VAL A 45 -5.43 -3.57 0.96
CA VAL A 45 -4.68 -2.97 -0.16
C VAL A 45 -3.30 -2.51 0.31
N TYR A 46 -3.23 -1.75 1.40
CA TYR A 46 -1.98 -1.27 1.99
C TYR A 46 -1.03 -2.44 2.30
N GLN A 47 -1.51 -3.47 3.01
CA GLN A 47 -0.69 -4.63 3.37
C GLN A 47 -0.03 -5.26 2.13
N LYS A 48 -0.81 -5.45 1.06
CA LYS A 48 -0.33 -6.12 -0.16
C LYS A 48 0.67 -5.26 -0.92
N VAL A 49 0.40 -3.97 -1.06
CA VAL A 49 1.29 -3.02 -1.73
C VAL A 49 2.61 -2.86 -0.96
N TYR A 50 2.52 -2.70 0.37
CA TYR A 50 3.69 -2.51 1.23
C TYR A 50 4.64 -3.70 1.22
N LEU A 51 4.10 -4.92 1.35
CA LEU A 51 4.90 -6.14 1.28
C LEU A 51 5.52 -6.35 -0.10
N HIS A 52 4.80 -5.98 -1.17
CA HIS A 52 5.33 -6.05 -2.53
C HIS A 52 6.47 -5.05 -2.74
N ALA A 53 6.33 -3.81 -2.26
CA ALA A 53 7.39 -2.81 -2.29
C ALA A 53 8.64 -3.29 -1.54
N ALA A 54 8.44 -3.89 -0.36
CA ALA A 54 9.52 -4.46 0.44
C ALA A 54 10.22 -5.62 -0.28
N LEU A 55 9.46 -6.53 -0.88
CA LEU A 55 9.99 -7.64 -1.69
C LEU A 55 10.83 -7.14 -2.88
N LYS A 56 10.40 -6.03 -3.50
CA LYS A 56 11.07 -5.41 -4.65
C LYS A 56 12.17 -4.41 -4.27
N LYS A 57 12.51 -4.29 -2.98
CA LYS A 57 13.56 -3.40 -2.46
C LYS A 57 13.33 -1.91 -2.70
N GLN A 58 12.08 -1.51 -2.88
CA GLN A 58 11.72 -0.12 -3.18
C GLN A 58 11.69 0.72 -1.90
N ARG A 59 12.86 1.11 -1.40
CA ARG A 59 13.04 1.83 -0.13
C ARG A 59 12.22 3.11 -0.03
N SER A 60 12.20 3.91 -1.10
CA SER A 60 11.47 5.18 -1.16
C SER A 60 9.96 4.96 -1.01
N ILE A 61 9.42 3.94 -1.67
CA ILE A 61 8.01 3.56 -1.57
C ILE A 61 7.70 3.05 -0.16
N CYS A 62 8.53 2.17 0.41
CA CYS A 62 8.32 1.72 1.78
C CYS A 62 8.33 2.88 2.78
N GLN A 63 9.26 3.84 2.63
CA GLN A 63 9.33 5.00 3.51
C GLN A 63 8.08 5.87 3.40
N TRP A 64 7.62 6.16 2.18
CA TRP A 64 6.38 6.91 1.98
C TRP A 64 5.16 6.16 2.56
N MET A 65 5.11 4.84 2.41
CA MET A 65 4.03 4.05 3.00
C MET A 65 4.08 4.06 4.54
N ASP A 66 5.28 4.07 5.15
CA ASP A 66 5.42 4.24 6.61
C ASP A 66 4.84 5.59 7.09
N GLU A 67 4.95 6.66 6.28
CA GLU A 67 4.33 7.96 6.55
C GLU A 67 2.81 7.87 6.38
N LEU A 68 2.33 7.31 5.26
CA LEU A 68 0.91 7.09 4.97
C LEU A 68 0.21 6.25 6.06
N TYR A 69 0.91 5.31 6.67
CA TYR A 69 0.36 4.50 7.76
C TYR A 69 -0.14 5.35 8.94
N LEU A 70 0.51 6.49 9.20
CA LEU A 70 0.14 7.37 10.31
C LEU A 70 -1.19 8.09 10.09
N ASP A 71 -1.64 8.19 8.83
CA ASP A 71 -2.89 8.86 8.45
C ASP A 71 -4.12 7.94 8.61
N PHE A 72 -3.90 6.62 8.73
CA PHE A 72 -5.00 5.69 9.01
C PHE A 72 -5.56 5.87 10.41
N ASP A 73 -6.84 5.53 10.59
CA ASP A 73 -7.44 5.50 11.92
C ASP A 73 -6.76 4.43 12.82
N PRO A 74 -6.87 4.57 14.16
CA PRO A 74 -6.20 3.67 15.09
C PRO A 74 -6.56 2.19 14.93
N VAL A 75 -7.76 1.85 14.44
CA VAL A 75 -8.19 0.45 14.27
C VAL A 75 -7.41 -0.17 13.11
N ILE A 76 -7.31 0.53 11.97
CA ILE A 76 -6.50 0.10 10.83
C ILE A 76 -5.02 0.04 11.21
N GLN A 77 -4.51 1.02 11.96
CA GLN A 77 -3.12 1.01 12.42
C GLN A 77 -2.81 -0.24 13.26
N ILE A 78 -3.69 -0.63 14.19
CA ILE A 78 -3.54 -1.86 14.99
C ILE A 78 -3.54 -3.09 14.07
N ALA A 79 -4.45 -3.15 13.11
CA ALA A 79 -4.53 -4.24 12.16
C ALA A 79 -3.25 -4.39 11.33
N LEU A 80 -2.61 -3.29 10.92
CA LEU A 80 -1.43 -3.29 10.06
C LEU A 80 -0.09 -3.42 10.80
N ARG A 81 -0.04 -3.16 12.11
CA ARG A 81 1.22 -3.12 12.89
C ARG A 81 2.08 -4.38 12.75
N HIS A 82 1.44 -5.55 12.62
CA HIS A 82 2.15 -6.83 12.51
C HIS A 82 2.89 -7.01 11.17
N VAL A 83 2.60 -6.18 10.16
CA VAL A 83 3.17 -6.28 8.81
C VAL A 83 4.60 -5.71 8.75
N PHE A 84 4.90 -4.68 9.54
CA PHE A 84 6.20 -3.98 9.52
C PHE A 84 7.42 -4.88 9.82
N PRO A 85 7.41 -5.78 10.84
CA PRO A 85 8.52 -6.71 11.04
C PRO A 85 8.80 -7.59 9.82
N TYR A 86 7.74 -8.07 9.15
CA TYR A 86 7.88 -8.92 7.98
C TYR A 86 8.40 -8.14 6.77
N ALA A 87 7.90 -6.92 6.53
CA ALA A 87 8.44 -6.04 5.50
C ALA A 87 9.93 -5.74 5.70
N ARG A 88 10.36 -5.47 6.94
CA ARG A 88 11.79 -5.28 7.27
C ARG A 88 12.62 -6.54 6.99
N TYR A 89 12.10 -7.71 7.32
CA TYR A 89 12.75 -8.97 6.97
C TYR A 89 12.90 -9.10 5.45
N LEU A 90 11.81 -8.89 4.68
CA LEU A 90 11.83 -8.91 3.22
C LEU A 90 12.82 -7.91 2.63
N MET A 91 12.98 -6.73 3.22
CA MET A 91 13.95 -5.71 2.77
C MET A 91 15.41 -6.12 3.00
N ASN A 92 15.68 -7.00 3.95
CA ASN A 92 17.03 -7.44 4.31
C ASN A 92 17.45 -8.80 3.72
N GLN A 93 16.52 -9.54 3.09
CA GLN A 93 16.82 -10.80 2.38
C GLN A 93 17.40 -10.57 0.99
#